data_AF-A0A3R9UH23-F1
#
_entry.id   AF-A0A3R9UH23-F1
#
_cell.length_a   1.000
_cell.length_b   1.000
_cell.length_c   1.000
_cell.angle_alpha   90.00
_cell.angle_beta   90.00
_cell.angle_gamma   90.00
#
_symmetry.space_group_name_H-M   'P 1'
#
loop_
_entity.id
_entity.type
_entity.pdbx_description
1 polymer ?
#
loop_
_entity_poly.entity_id
_entity_poly.type
_entity_poly.pdbx_seq_one_letter_code
_entity_poly.pdbx_strand_id
1 'polypeptide(L)'
;MTADLDRLKDEVPGDLVPSVERLTATLRAVENPATPPQERDAVVRGARAVTVALKAVADPGTPAEVRTQLTGLVRQVATVLGTGSRPHLPQAERRTSGFVAERTASVLPVIADARTPGGLRDDLAGAASGALTAVGGTRPGHERTARGPQTRNAPSAARSVAVAASVAGSQGTPNEGRKETAQSAHQAGTALAKAEDPDASAKERDTARKELPGRIDRMEKELEKALAAEGLPDVPLGTAAEVCTDAVFDSAPEDTLGTNLRGLLPERWNAEGVKDFWKAEDKGNDVLDVLAQLRTDEYADAPVEVARLLPRLAATVPADRLFATLGKPALHCLQAARQLDERGVPSGSWVRKAEEL
;
A
#
# COMPACT_ATOMS: atom_id res chain seq x y z
N MET A 1 -19.79 -2.21 -10.69
CA MET A 1 -18.35 -2.59 -10.75
C MET A 1 -18.12 -3.94 -11.43
N THR A 2 -18.60 -5.07 -10.91
CA THR A 2 -18.45 -6.38 -11.59
C THR A 2 -19.11 -6.38 -12.98
N ALA A 3 -20.30 -5.79 -13.10
CA ALA A 3 -20.96 -5.59 -14.40
C ALA A 3 -20.17 -4.68 -15.37
N ASP A 4 -19.41 -3.70 -14.86
CA ASP A 4 -18.59 -2.81 -15.69
C ASP A 4 -17.34 -3.54 -16.20
N LEU A 5 -16.72 -4.37 -15.37
CA LEU A 5 -15.63 -5.27 -15.77
C LEU A 5 -16.11 -6.30 -16.79
N ASP A 6 -17.29 -6.89 -16.60
CA ASP A 6 -17.85 -7.85 -17.55
C ASP A 6 -18.07 -7.23 -18.94
N ARG A 7 -18.52 -5.96 -19.02
CA ARG A 7 -18.61 -5.23 -20.30
C ARG A 7 -17.26 -4.98 -20.97
N LEU A 8 -16.22 -4.67 -20.17
CA LEU A 8 -14.88 -4.43 -20.69
C LEU A 8 -14.26 -5.66 -21.37
N LYS A 9 -14.77 -6.89 -21.14
CA LYS A 9 -14.30 -8.10 -21.80
C LYS A 9 -14.38 -8.02 -23.32
N ASP A 10 -15.39 -7.34 -23.84
CA ASP A 10 -15.64 -7.21 -25.27
C ASP A 10 -14.81 -6.09 -25.91
N GLU A 11 -14.24 -5.20 -25.10
CA GLU A 11 -13.50 -4.00 -25.54
C GLU A 11 -11.97 -4.17 -25.45
N VAL A 12 -11.49 -5.04 -24.56
CA VAL A 12 -10.06 -5.23 -24.31
C VAL A 12 -9.46 -6.27 -25.27
N PRO A 13 -8.15 -6.20 -25.55
CA PRO A 13 -7.43 -7.27 -26.24
C PRO A 13 -7.73 -8.65 -25.62
N GLY A 14 -7.92 -9.67 -26.46
CA GLY A 14 -8.36 -11.01 -26.02
C GLY A 14 -7.45 -11.67 -25.00
N ASP A 15 -6.19 -11.25 -24.97
CA ASP A 15 -5.16 -11.70 -24.05
C ASP A 15 -5.27 -11.06 -22.64
N LEU A 16 -6.18 -10.09 -22.43
CA LEU A 16 -6.59 -9.54 -21.14
C LEU A 16 -7.91 -10.10 -20.60
N VAL A 17 -8.71 -10.79 -21.42
CA VAL A 17 -9.98 -11.42 -20.99
C VAL A 17 -9.79 -12.29 -19.74
N PRO A 18 -8.78 -13.17 -19.63
CA PRO A 18 -8.56 -13.96 -18.41
C PRO A 18 -8.27 -13.12 -17.16
N SER A 19 -7.68 -11.93 -17.33
CA SER A 19 -7.40 -11.01 -16.22
C SER A 19 -8.68 -10.33 -15.73
N VAL A 20 -9.56 -9.95 -16.66
CA VAL A 20 -10.89 -9.38 -16.35
C VAL A 20 -11.78 -10.40 -15.65
N GLU A 21 -11.79 -11.65 -16.13
CA GLU A 21 -12.50 -12.76 -15.47
C GLU A 21 -11.97 -13.02 -14.06
N ARG A 22 -10.64 -13.05 -13.90
CA ARG A 22 -10.01 -13.22 -12.59
C ARG A 22 -10.40 -12.11 -11.63
N LEU A 23 -10.31 -10.84 -12.05
CA LEU A 23 -10.71 -9.70 -11.22
C LEU A 23 -12.18 -9.78 -10.83
N THR A 24 -13.05 -10.15 -11.76
CA THR A 24 -14.49 -10.32 -11.50
C THR A 24 -14.74 -11.42 -10.47
N ALA A 25 -14.05 -12.56 -10.59
CA ALA A 25 -14.12 -13.64 -9.62
C ALA A 25 -13.57 -13.24 -8.25
N THR A 26 -12.45 -12.51 -8.21
CA THR A 26 -11.87 -11.99 -6.96
C THR A 26 -12.81 -11.02 -6.26
N LEU A 27 -13.47 -10.13 -7.00
CA LEU A 27 -14.48 -9.22 -6.46
C LEU A 27 -15.67 -9.95 -5.84
N ARG A 28 -16.22 -10.95 -6.56
CA ARG A 28 -17.29 -11.80 -6.01
C ARG A 28 -16.84 -12.58 -4.78
N ALA A 29 -15.58 -13.01 -4.72
CA ALA A 29 -15.06 -13.74 -3.57
C ALA A 29 -14.99 -12.85 -2.32
N VAL A 30 -14.62 -11.56 -2.46
CA VAL A 30 -14.52 -10.63 -1.32
C VAL A 30 -15.86 -10.01 -0.89
N GLU A 31 -16.93 -10.22 -1.66
CA GLU A 31 -18.31 -9.90 -1.25
C GLU A 31 -18.77 -10.81 -0.09
N ASN A 32 -18.09 -11.92 0.18
CA ASN A 32 -18.37 -12.75 1.33
C ASN A 32 -18.27 -11.92 2.63
N PRO A 33 -19.31 -11.91 3.49
CA PRO A 33 -19.27 -11.19 4.76
C PRO A 33 -18.13 -11.63 5.69
N ALA A 34 -17.67 -12.88 5.56
CA ALA A 34 -16.53 -13.41 6.31
C ALA A 34 -15.17 -12.92 5.79
N THR A 35 -15.12 -12.26 4.64
CA THR A 35 -13.88 -11.62 4.17
C THR A 35 -13.60 -10.37 5.02
N PRO A 36 -12.38 -10.25 5.59
CA PRO A 36 -11.93 -9.04 6.27
C PRO A 36 -12.22 -7.77 5.46
N PRO A 37 -12.90 -6.74 6.01
CA PRO A 37 -13.14 -5.47 5.32
C PRO A 37 -11.92 -4.87 4.63
N GLN A 38 -10.73 -5.02 5.19
CA GLN A 38 -9.50 -4.55 4.55
C GLN A 38 -9.11 -5.32 3.29
N GLU A 39 -9.21 -6.65 3.32
CA GLU A 39 -8.95 -7.47 2.15
C GLU A 39 -9.96 -7.11 1.05
N ARG A 40 -11.22 -6.89 1.41
CA ARG A 40 -12.28 -6.41 0.51
C ARG A 40 -11.94 -5.04 -0.09
N ASP A 41 -11.61 -4.07 0.75
CA ASP A 41 -11.29 -2.70 0.33
C ASP A 41 -10.07 -2.61 -0.58
N ALA A 42 -9.00 -3.33 -0.25
CA ALA A 42 -7.79 -3.36 -1.07
C ALA A 42 -8.09 -3.92 -2.48
N VAL A 43 -8.88 -5.00 -2.55
CA VAL A 43 -9.33 -5.57 -3.82
C VAL A 43 -10.23 -4.59 -4.58
N VAL A 44 -11.18 -3.92 -3.91
CA VAL A 44 -12.08 -2.96 -4.54
C VAL A 44 -11.31 -1.76 -5.10
N ARG A 45 -10.39 -1.15 -4.34
CA ARG A 45 -9.56 -0.04 -4.81
C ARG A 45 -8.64 -0.46 -5.94
N GLY A 46 -7.98 -1.62 -5.82
CA GLY A 46 -7.15 -2.18 -6.89
C GLY A 46 -7.95 -2.41 -8.18
N ALA A 47 -9.14 -3.03 -8.08
CA ALA A 47 -10.00 -3.27 -9.23
C ALA A 47 -10.50 -1.98 -9.91
N ARG A 48 -10.81 -0.93 -9.14
CA ARG A 48 -11.16 0.39 -9.69
C ARG A 48 -10.01 0.98 -10.51
N ALA A 49 -8.79 0.96 -9.97
CA ALA A 49 -7.64 1.48 -10.68
C ALA A 49 -7.30 0.66 -11.94
N VAL A 50 -7.43 -0.67 -11.89
CA VAL A 50 -7.30 -1.55 -13.06
C VAL A 50 -8.38 -1.26 -14.11
N THR A 51 -9.61 -0.95 -13.70
CA THR A 51 -10.70 -0.60 -14.63
C THR A 51 -10.34 0.64 -15.46
N VAL A 52 -9.71 1.65 -14.86
CA VAL A 52 -9.22 2.83 -15.59
C VAL A 52 -8.13 2.44 -16.60
N ALA A 53 -7.20 1.58 -16.21
CA ALA A 53 -6.14 1.09 -17.09
C ALA A 53 -6.67 0.26 -18.27
N LEU A 54 -7.66 -0.60 -18.03
CA LEU A 54 -8.32 -1.41 -19.07
C LEU A 54 -8.98 -0.52 -20.13
N LYS A 55 -9.64 0.56 -19.72
CA LYS A 55 -10.21 1.55 -20.65
C LYS A 55 -9.13 2.21 -21.51
N ALA A 56 -8.00 2.58 -20.91
CA ALA A 56 -6.87 3.13 -21.66
C ALA A 56 -6.26 2.10 -22.64
N VAL A 57 -6.22 0.81 -22.29
CA VAL A 57 -5.77 -0.24 -23.21
C VAL A 57 -6.73 -0.43 -24.39
N ALA A 58 -8.04 -0.36 -24.14
CA ALA A 58 -9.08 -0.47 -25.17
C ALA A 58 -9.14 0.77 -26.09
N ASP A 59 -8.70 1.94 -25.62
CA ASP A 59 -8.70 3.17 -26.41
C ASP A 59 -7.65 3.10 -27.55
N PRO A 60 -8.06 3.19 -28.83
CA PRO A 60 -7.14 3.20 -29.96
C PRO A 60 -6.23 4.44 -29.99
N GLY A 61 -6.59 5.52 -29.30
CA GLY A 61 -5.78 6.73 -29.13
C GLY A 61 -4.60 6.56 -28.17
N THR A 62 -4.57 5.50 -27.36
CA THR A 62 -3.45 5.21 -26.46
C THR A 62 -2.24 4.69 -27.26
N PRO A 63 -1.04 5.28 -27.10
CA PRO A 63 0.16 4.82 -27.79
C PRO A 63 0.45 3.33 -27.57
N ALA A 64 0.95 2.64 -28.60
CA ALA A 64 1.12 1.19 -28.58
C ALA A 64 2.06 0.70 -27.46
N GLU A 65 3.11 1.46 -27.16
CA GLU A 65 4.07 1.18 -26.11
C GLU A 65 3.37 1.25 -24.73
N VAL A 66 2.55 2.29 -24.52
CA VAL A 66 1.78 2.48 -23.28
C VAL A 66 0.75 1.37 -23.10
N ARG A 67 0.03 0.98 -24.17
CA ARG A 67 -0.90 -0.15 -24.13
C ARG A 67 -0.20 -1.46 -23.75
N THR A 68 0.98 -1.70 -24.30
CA THR A 68 1.77 -2.92 -24.01
C THR A 68 2.20 -2.96 -22.55
N GLN A 69 2.71 -1.84 -22.02
CA GLN A 69 3.12 -1.69 -20.63
C GLN A 69 1.94 -1.87 -19.65
N LEU A 70 0.81 -1.21 -19.93
CA LEU A 70 -0.42 -1.36 -19.15
C LEU A 70 -0.97 -2.79 -19.19
N THR A 71 -0.96 -3.44 -20.35
CA THR A 71 -1.39 -4.83 -20.51
C THR A 71 -0.59 -5.77 -19.60
N GLY A 72 0.74 -5.62 -19.58
CA GLY A 72 1.61 -6.40 -18.72
C GLY A 72 1.32 -6.18 -17.22
N LEU A 73 1.17 -4.92 -16.80
CA LEU A 73 0.92 -4.58 -15.40
C LEU A 73 -0.48 -5.02 -14.94
N VAL A 74 -1.51 -4.82 -15.75
CA VAL A 74 -2.88 -5.28 -15.45
C VAL A 74 -2.92 -6.77 -15.20
N ARG A 75 -2.22 -7.59 -16.00
CA ARG A 75 -2.09 -9.03 -15.77
C ARG A 75 -1.44 -9.34 -14.43
N GLN A 76 -0.35 -8.65 -14.10
CA GLN A 76 0.37 -8.87 -12.85
C GLN A 76 -0.52 -8.50 -11.64
N VAL A 77 -1.17 -7.33 -11.66
CA VAL A 77 -2.09 -6.89 -10.60
C VAL A 77 -3.25 -7.87 -10.45
N ALA A 78 -3.93 -8.24 -11.55
CA ALA A 78 -5.02 -9.21 -11.52
C ALA A 78 -4.57 -10.57 -10.97
N THR A 79 -3.35 -10.99 -11.31
CA THR A 79 -2.75 -12.22 -10.79
C THR A 79 -2.51 -12.14 -9.29
N VAL A 80 -1.84 -11.09 -8.80
CA VAL A 80 -1.51 -10.94 -7.38
C VAL A 80 -2.76 -10.74 -6.53
N LEU A 81 -3.77 -9.99 -7.00
CA LEU A 81 -5.06 -9.89 -6.30
C LEU A 81 -5.77 -11.25 -6.25
N GLY A 82 -5.78 -11.99 -7.36
CA GLY A 82 -6.42 -13.29 -7.45
C GLY A 82 -5.73 -14.38 -6.63
N THR A 83 -4.40 -14.39 -6.56
CA THR A 83 -3.64 -15.32 -5.70
C THR A 83 -3.75 -14.90 -4.24
N GLY A 84 -3.57 -13.62 -3.94
CA GLY A 84 -3.63 -13.04 -2.60
C GLY A 84 -5.00 -13.17 -1.93
N SER A 85 -6.08 -13.36 -2.69
CA SER A 85 -7.44 -13.55 -2.13
C SER A 85 -7.81 -15.02 -1.91
N ARG A 86 -6.89 -15.96 -2.10
CA ARG A 86 -7.17 -17.39 -1.93
C ARG A 86 -7.28 -17.77 -0.44
N PRO A 87 -8.37 -18.41 0.00
CA PRO A 87 -8.61 -18.70 1.42
C PRO A 87 -7.51 -19.52 2.12
N HIS A 88 -6.78 -20.35 1.38
CA HIS A 88 -5.74 -21.23 1.91
C HIS A 88 -4.40 -20.55 2.19
N LEU A 89 -4.20 -19.31 1.72
CA LEU A 89 -3.00 -18.56 2.07
C LEU A 89 -3.08 -18.03 3.50
N PRO A 90 -1.95 -18.02 4.25
CA PRO A 90 -1.89 -17.34 5.54
C PRO A 90 -2.33 -15.88 5.43
N GLN A 91 -3.08 -15.39 6.42
CA GLN A 91 -3.64 -14.04 6.41
C GLN A 91 -2.58 -12.95 6.16
N ALA A 92 -1.40 -13.08 6.75
CA ALA A 92 -0.29 -12.13 6.57
C ALA A 92 0.20 -12.06 5.10
N GLU A 93 0.22 -13.20 4.39
CA GLU A 93 0.61 -13.26 2.98
C GLU A 93 -0.48 -12.67 2.08
N ARG A 94 -1.75 -12.95 2.38
CA ARG A 94 -2.91 -12.36 1.68
C ARG A 94 -2.89 -10.83 1.77
N ARG A 95 -2.73 -10.31 2.98
CA ARG A 95 -2.68 -8.86 3.25
C ARG A 95 -1.49 -8.18 2.58
N THR A 96 -0.33 -8.83 2.57
CA THR A 96 0.85 -8.28 1.89
C THR A 96 0.65 -8.22 0.38
N SER A 97 0.10 -9.29 -0.21
CA SER A 97 -0.19 -9.34 -1.65
C SER A 97 -1.26 -8.31 -2.03
N GLY A 98 -2.34 -8.20 -1.25
CA GLY A 98 -3.40 -7.22 -1.44
C GLY A 98 -2.89 -5.78 -1.36
N PHE A 99 -2.08 -5.45 -0.34
CA PHE A 99 -1.46 -4.13 -0.19
C PHE A 99 -0.55 -3.77 -1.37
N VAL A 100 0.37 -4.67 -1.75
CA VAL A 100 1.27 -4.41 -2.88
C VAL A 100 0.49 -4.26 -4.18
N ALA A 101 -0.51 -5.11 -4.44
CA ALA A 101 -1.33 -4.99 -5.63
C ALA A 101 -2.17 -3.72 -5.65
N GLU A 102 -2.73 -3.29 -4.52
CA GLU A 102 -3.50 -2.04 -4.43
C GLU A 102 -2.63 -0.80 -4.68
N ARG A 103 -1.47 -0.72 -4.03
CA ARG A 103 -0.54 0.41 -4.19
C ARG A 103 0.13 0.46 -5.56
N THR A 104 0.34 -0.69 -6.21
CA THR A 104 0.83 -0.72 -7.60
C THR A 104 -0.29 -0.47 -8.61
N ALA A 105 -1.52 -0.86 -8.31
CA ALA A 105 -2.66 -0.52 -9.16
C ALA A 105 -2.91 1.00 -9.21
N SER A 106 -2.67 1.72 -8.10
CA SER A 106 -2.89 3.17 -8.04
C SER A 106 -2.02 3.98 -9.01
N VAL A 107 -0.91 3.42 -9.52
CA VAL A 107 -0.06 4.11 -10.51
C VAL A 107 -0.53 3.89 -11.95
N LEU A 108 -1.39 2.92 -12.22
CA LEU A 108 -1.83 2.62 -13.58
C LEU A 108 -2.54 3.79 -14.28
N PRO A 109 -3.42 4.57 -13.61
CA PRO A 109 -4.02 5.76 -14.22
C PRO A 109 -2.97 6.81 -14.63
N VAL A 110 -1.88 6.92 -13.88
CA VAL A 110 -0.79 7.87 -14.15
C VAL A 110 0.01 7.41 -15.37
N ILE A 111 0.26 6.11 -15.48
CA ILE A 111 0.92 5.50 -16.64
C ILE A 111 0.04 5.68 -17.90
N ALA A 112 -1.28 5.53 -17.75
CA ALA A 112 -2.24 5.73 -18.83
C ALA A 112 -2.39 7.19 -19.29
N ASP A 113 -2.10 8.18 -18.43
CA ASP A 113 -2.21 9.59 -18.81
C ASP A 113 -1.15 9.96 -19.87
N ALA A 114 -1.62 10.45 -21.02
CA ALA A 114 -0.77 10.89 -22.11
C ALA A 114 0.13 12.09 -21.74
N ARG A 115 -0.25 12.86 -20.71
CA ARG A 115 0.51 14.01 -20.19
C ARG A 115 1.66 13.58 -19.28
N THR A 116 1.70 12.33 -18.84
CA THR A 116 2.79 11.81 -18.01
C THR A 116 4.07 11.70 -18.86
N PRO A 117 5.20 12.30 -18.43
CA PRO A 117 6.48 12.18 -19.14
C PRO A 117 6.91 10.72 -19.29
N GLY A 118 7.45 10.35 -20.46
CA GLY A 118 7.82 8.97 -20.78
C GLY A 118 8.77 8.33 -19.75
N GLY A 119 9.83 9.02 -19.33
CA GLY A 119 10.75 8.50 -18.31
C GLY A 119 10.06 8.23 -16.96
N LEU A 120 9.15 9.11 -16.53
CA LEU A 120 8.37 8.88 -15.30
C LEU A 120 7.42 7.68 -15.45
N ARG A 121 6.81 7.51 -16.63
CA ARG A 121 5.95 6.36 -16.94
C ARG A 121 6.74 5.05 -16.82
N ASP A 122 7.94 5.01 -17.41
CA ASP A 122 8.79 3.81 -17.41
C ASP A 122 9.30 3.46 -16.01
N ASP A 123 9.69 4.47 -15.23
CA ASP A 123 10.12 4.26 -13.85
C ASP A 123 8.97 3.75 -12.96
N LEU A 124 7.77 4.32 -13.07
CA LEU A 124 6.60 3.83 -12.33
C LEU A 124 6.23 2.40 -12.71
N ALA A 125 6.27 2.07 -14.01
CA ALA A 125 5.98 0.73 -14.49
C ALA A 125 7.02 -0.29 -14.01
N GLY A 126 8.31 0.07 -14.05
CA GLY A 126 9.39 -0.78 -13.55
C GLY A 126 9.30 -1.03 -12.05
N ALA A 127 9.02 0.01 -11.26
CA ALA A 127 8.80 -0.11 -9.82
C ALA A 127 7.60 -1.02 -9.50
N ALA A 128 6.46 -0.80 -10.18
CA ALA A 128 5.25 -1.59 -9.99
C ALA A 128 5.45 -3.07 -10.36
N SER A 129 6.06 -3.34 -11.52
CA SER A 129 6.36 -4.70 -11.96
C SER A 129 7.33 -5.41 -11.00
N GLY A 130 8.33 -4.70 -10.49
CA GLY A 130 9.30 -5.24 -9.55
C GLY A 130 8.66 -5.66 -8.23
N ALA A 131 7.81 -4.79 -7.65
CA ALA A 131 7.07 -5.09 -6.43
C ALA A 131 6.08 -6.26 -6.62
N LEU A 132 5.32 -6.27 -7.72
CA LEU A 132 4.35 -7.34 -8.03
C LEU A 132 5.03 -8.70 -8.23
N THR A 133 6.18 -8.73 -8.89
CA THR A 133 6.96 -9.96 -9.10
C THR A 133 7.40 -10.59 -7.78
N ALA A 134 7.85 -9.75 -6.84
CA ALA A 134 8.35 -10.20 -5.53
C ALA A 134 7.28 -10.88 -4.67
N VAL A 135 6.02 -10.46 -4.79
CA VAL A 135 4.89 -11.06 -4.05
C VAL A 135 4.13 -12.12 -4.86
N GLY A 136 4.23 -12.10 -6.19
CA GLY A 136 3.61 -13.08 -7.09
C GLY A 136 4.34 -14.42 -7.18
N GLY A 137 5.60 -14.49 -6.73
CA GLY A 137 6.45 -15.69 -6.78
C GLY A 137 6.09 -16.84 -5.82
N THR A 138 5.02 -16.74 -5.03
CA THR A 138 4.53 -17.82 -4.17
C THR A 138 3.76 -18.87 -4.97
N ARG A 139 4.49 -19.75 -5.68
CA ARG A 139 3.90 -20.96 -6.28
C ARG A 139 3.37 -21.89 -5.18
N PRO A 140 2.16 -22.45 -5.32
CA PRO A 140 1.72 -23.58 -4.49
C PRO A 140 2.57 -24.81 -4.82
N GLY A 141 3.18 -25.45 -3.82
CA GLY A 141 3.76 -26.80 -3.99
C GLY A 141 5.29 -26.89 -4.13
N HIS A 142 6.06 -25.83 -3.89
CA HIS A 142 7.48 -25.99 -3.59
C HIS A 142 7.72 -25.76 -2.10
N GLU A 143 8.16 -26.83 -1.42
CA GLU A 143 8.73 -26.74 -0.08
C GLU A 143 9.74 -25.59 -0.09
N ARG A 144 9.54 -24.61 0.80
CA ARG A 144 10.52 -23.57 1.10
C ARG A 144 11.75 -24.28 1.66
N THR A 145 12.65 -24.75 0.79
CA THR A 145 14.02 -25.07 1.18
C THR A 145 14.57 -23.83 1.88
N ALA A 146 15.13 -24.07 3.08
CA ALA A 146 15.35 -23.08 4.12
C ALA A 146 15.84 -21.73 3.56
N ARG A 147 14.89 -20.79 3.44
CA ARG A 147 15.13 -19.40 3.07
C ARG A 147 16.08 -18.79 4.09
N GLY A 148 17.31 -18.49 3.67
CA GLY A 148 18.29 -17.80 4.50
C GLY A 148 17.75 -16.44 4.98
N PRO A 149 18.33 -15.85 6.05
CA PRO A 149 17.84 -14.63 6.69
C PRO A 149 17.54 -13.47 5.72
N GLN A 150 18.28 -13.41 4.61
CA GLN A 150 18.21 -12.35 3.58
C GLN A 150 16.95 -12.41 2.70
N THR A 151 16.32 -13.59 2.55
CA THR A 151 15.07 -13.76 1.76
C THR A 151 13.79 -13.54 2.58
N ARG A 152 13.90 -13.23 3.88
CA ARG A 152 12.75 -12.86 4.72
C ARG A 152 12.28 -11.42 4.50
N ASN A 153 13.11 -10.57 3.89
CA ASN A 153 12.84 -9.14 3.73
C ASN A 153 12.17 -8.77 2.40
N ALA A 154 12.08 -9.70 1.43
CA ALA A 154 11.50 -9.42 0.11
C ALA A 154 10.05 -8.89 0.16
N PRO A 155 9.14 -9.43 1.00
CA PRO A 155 7.78 -8.87 1.12
C PRO A 155 7.78 -7.45 1.71
N SER A 156 8.66 -7.15 2.66
CA SER A 156 8.78 -5.80 3.23
C SER A 156 9.32 -4.81 2.20
N ALA A 157 10.37 -5.19 1.45
CA ALA A 157 10.92 -4.38 0.38
C ALA A 157 9.89 -4.13 -0.73
N ALA A 158 9.09 -5.14 -1.10
CA ALA A 158 8.01 -5.00 -2.07
C ALA A 158 6.96 -3.96 -1.62
N ARG A 159 6.61 -3.95 -0.33
CA ARG A 159 5.72 -2.92 0.25
C ARG A 159 6.33 -1.53 0.14
N SER A 160 7.59 -1.34 0.55
CA SER A 160 8.25 -0.03 0.46
C SER A 160 8.34 0.47 -1.00
N VAL A 161 8.67 -0.41 -1.96
CA VAL A 161 8.70 -0.07 -3.40
C VAL A 161 7.31 0.33 -3.89
N ALA A 162 6.26 -0.40 -3.49
CA ALA A 162 4.89 -0.08 -3.88
C ALA A 162 4.42 1.26 -3.29
N VAL A 163 4.80 1.58 -2.04
CA VAL A 163 4.53 2.89 -1.42
C VAL A 163 5.24 4.00 -2.18
N ALA A 164 6.53 3.85 -2.47
CA ALA A 164 7.32 4.84 -3.20
C ALA A 164 6.76 5.10 -4.60
N ALA A 165 6.38 4.04 -5.33
CA ALA A 165 5.73 4.15 -6.63
C ALA A 165 4.39 4.91 -6.54
N SER A 166 3.56 4.58 -5.55
CA SER A 166 2.27 5.25 -5.31
C SER A 166 2.43 6.74 -5.00
N VAL A 167 3.42 7.12 -4.19
CA VAL A 167 3.74 8.53 -3.90
C VAL A 167 4.23 9.25 -5.17
N ALA A 168 5.16 8.66 -5.92
CA ALA A 168 5.65 9.23 -7.16
C ALA A 168 4.55 9.39 -8.24
N GLY A 169 3.55 8.49 -8.21
CA GLY A 169 2.34 8.57 -9.05
C GLY A 169 1.36 9.68 -8.62
N SER A 170 1.43 10.16 -7.38
CA SER A 170 0.48 11.13 -6.86
C SER A 170 0.67 12.51 -7.49
N GLN A 171 -0.44 13.16 -7.86
CA GLN A 171 -0.42 14.52 -8.40
C GLN A 171 -0.02 15.59 -7.37
N GLY A 172 -0.17 15.30 -6.07
CA GLY A 172 0.21 16.24 -5.01
C GLY A 172 1.71 16.31 -4.72
N THR A 173 2.52 15.40 -5.27
CA THR A 173 3.97 15.39 -5.04
C THR A 173 4.67 16.30 -6.06
N PRO A 174 5.62 17.16 -5.64
CA PRO A 174 6.36 18.02 -6.57
C PRO A 174 7.04 17.25 -7.70
N ASN A 175 7.09 17.81 -8.92
CA ASN A 175 7.58 17.12 -10.11
C ASN A 175 9.01 16.54 -9.97
N GLU A 176 9.92 17.28 -9.32
CA GLU A 176 11.29 16.81 -9.06
C GLU A 176 11.28 15.60 -8.11
N GLY A 177 10.55 15.71 -6.99
CA GLY A 177 10.36 14.62 -6.03
C GLY A 177 9.69 13.39 -6.65
N ARG A 178 8.73 13.56 -7.57
CA ARG A 178 8.10 12.46 -8.32
C ARG A 178 9.12 11.70 -9.15
N LYS A 179 10.00 12.40 -9.86
CA LYS A 179 11.01 11.78 -10.73
C LYS A 179 12.05 11.02 -9.93
N GLU A 180 12.64 11.64 -8.90
CA GLU A 180 13.68 11.03 -8.07
C GLU A 180 13.14 9.80 -7.30
N THR A 181 11.92 9.91 -6.76
CA THR A 181 11.24 8.80 -6.08
C THR A 181 10.89 7.66 -7.05
N ALA A 182 10.35 7.96 -8.24
CA ALA A 182 10.05 6.93 -9.23
C ALA A 182 11.31 6.19 -9.69
N GLN A 183 12.38 6.93 -9.99
CA GLN A 183 13.64 6.35 -10.49
C GLN A 183 14.29 5.45 -9.43
N SER A 184 14.33 5.89 -8.18
CA SER A 184 14.88 5.09 -7.08
C SER A 184 14.01 3.86 -6.77
N ALA A 185 12.68 4.00 -6.81
CA ALA A 185 11.74 2.90 -6.68
C ALA A 185 11.87 1.88 -7.82
N HIS A 186 12.08 2.34 -9.06
CA HIS A 186 12.36 1.48 -10.20
C HIS A 186 13.64 0.67 -9.95
N GLN A 187 14.74 1.35 -9.59
CA GLN A 187 16.02 0.67 -9.33
C GLN A 187 15.91 -0.40 -8.24
N ALA A 188 15.20 -0.10 -7.15
CA ALA A 188 14.95 -1.03 -6.06
C ALA A 188 14.04 -2.19 -6.52
N GLY A 189 12.97 -1.89 -7.27
CA GLY A 189 12.07 -2.87 -7.85
C GLY A 189 12.77 -3.84 -8.82
N THR A 190 13.68 -3.35 -9.67
CA THR A 190 14.49 -4.19 -10.58
C THR A 190 15.40 -5.13 -9.80
N ALA A 191 16.09 -4.63 -8.77
CA ALA A 191 16.95 -5.47 -7.93
C ALA A 191 16.13 -6.52 -7.17
N LEU A 192 14.95 -6.12 -6.67
CA LEU A 192 14.03 -7.01 -6.00
C LEU A 192 13.53 -8.13 -6.93
N ALA A 193 13.09 -7.79 -8.14
CA ALA A 193 12.67 -8.78 -9.13
C ALA A 193 13.82 -9.74 -9.49
N LYS A 194 15.02 -9.20 -9.76
CA LYS A 194 16.19 -10.01 -10.13
C LYS A 194 16.65 -10.93 -8.99
N ALA A 195 16.48 -10.53 -7.73
CA ALA A 195 16.82 -11.34 -6.56
C ALA A 195 15.93 -12.61 -6.41
N GLU A 196 14.69 -12.52 -6.89
CA GLU A 196 13.67 -13.58 -6.82
C GLU A 196 13.44 -14.28 -8.17
N ASP A 197 14.16 -13.86 -9.22
CA ASP A 197 14.05 -14.40 -10.58
C ASP A 197 14.60 -15.85 -10.66
N PRO A 198 13.75 -16.85 -10.93
CA PRO A 198 14.20 -18.24 -11.05
C PRO A 198 15.09 -18.47 -12.27
N ASP A 199 14.90 -17.68 -13.33
CA ASP A 199 15.60 -17.83 -14.61
C ASP A 199 16.95 -17.08 -14.61
N ALA A 200 17.17 -16.19 -13.63
CA ALA A 200 18.47 -15.58 -13.39
C ALA A 200 19.52 -16.60 -12.92
N SER A 201 20.78 -16.35 -13.24
CA SER A 201 21.88 -17.13 -12.68
C SER A 201 22.00 -16.88 -11.16
N ALA A 202 22.58 -17.85 -10.44
CA ALA A 202 22.83 -17.69 -9.00
C ALA A 202 23.68 -16.45 -8.69
N LYS A 203 24.68 -16.16 -9.53
CA LYS A 203 25.53 -14.97 -9.39
C LYS A 203 24.74 -13.67 -9.53
N GLU A 204 23.84 -13.57 -10.51
CA GLU A 204 23.01 -12.37 -10.67
C GLU A 204 22.04 -12.19 -9.50
N ARG A 205 21.40 -13.27 -9.04
CA ARG A 205 20.53 -13.21 -7.84
C ARG A 205 21.29 -12.74 -6.61
N ASP A 206 22.49 -13.26 -6.39
CA ASP A 206 23.30 -12.90 -5.23
C ASP A 206 23.83 -11.46 -5.32
N THR A 207 24.19 -10.97 -6.50
CA THR A 207 24.51 -9.55 -6.71
C THR A 207 23.30 -8.67 -6.40
N ALA A 208 22.12 -9.02 -6.93
CA ALA A 208 20.90 -8.25 -6.70
C ALA A 208 20.54 -8.21 -5.20
N ARG A 209 20.67 -9.33 -4.48
CA ARG A 209 20.46 -9.39 -3.02
C ARG A 209 21.44 -8.54 -2.23
N LYS A 210 22.70 -8.43 -2.68
CA LYS A 210 23.71 -7.57 -2.05
C LYS A 210 23.44 -6.09 -2.27
N GLU A 211 22.96 -5.72 -3.46
CA GLU A 211 22.65 -4.32 -3.80
C GLU A 211 21.31 -3.84 -3.25
N LEU A 212 20.35 -4.75 -3.05
CA LEU A 212 18.98 -4.41 -2.67
C LEU A 212 18.89 -3.51 -1.42
N PRO A 213 19.58 -3.77 -0.29
CA PRO A 213 19.51 -2.91 0.88
C PRO A 213 19.89 -1.45 0.57
N GLY A 214 21.02 -1.23 -0.11
CA GLY A 214 21.46 0.12 -0.47
C GLY A 214 20.53 0.81 -1.47
N ARG A 215 19.84 0.05 -2.33
CA ARG A 215 18.82 0.61 -3.23
C ARG A 215 17.54 1.00 -2.49
N ILE A 216 17.10 0.18 -1.52
CA ILE A 216 15.97 0.49 -0.65
C ILE A 216 16.28 1.72 0.22
N ASP A 217 17.44 1.78 0.87
CA ASP A 217 17.83 2.93 1.71
C ASP A 217 17.86 4.24 0.90
N ARG A 218 18.33 4.20 -0.36
CA ARG A 218 18.29 5.38 -1.24
C ARG A 218 16.86 5.76 -1.61
N MET A 219 16.03 4.78 -1.97
CA MET A 219 14.62 5.02 -2.30
C MET A 219 13.86 5.63 -1.11
N GLU A 220 14.07 5.11 0.11
CA GLU A 220 13.41 5.62 1.31
C GLU A 220 13.83 7.07 1.61
N LYS A 221 15.09 7.44 1.35
CA LYS A 221 15.58 8.83 1.46
C LYS A 221 14.95 9.77 0.43
N GLU A 222 14.87 9.36 -0.84
CA GLU A 222 14.23 10.18 -1.88
C GLU A 222 12.73 10.34 -1.62
N LEU A 223 12.07 9.28 -1.15
CA LEU A 223 10.68 9.31 -0.73
C LEU A 223 10.47 10.29 0.43
N GLU A 224 11.31 10.21 1.46
CA GLU A 224 11.26 11.13 2.60
C GLU A 224 11.47 12.57 2.17
N LYS A 225 12.49 12.86 1.35
CA LYS A 225 12.74 14.20 0.80
C LYS A 225 11.54 14.73 0.02
N ALA A 226 10.94 13.88 -0.83
CA ALA A 226 9.78 14.27 -1.64
C ALA A 226 8.55 14.60 -0.78
N LEU A 227 8.31 13.84 0.29
CA LEU A 227 7.18 14.07 1.20
C LEU A 227 7.44 15.23 2.17
N ALA A 228 8.67 15.38 2.67
CA ALA A 228 9.09 16.49 3.52
C ALA A 228 8.86 17.84 2.82
N ALA A 229 9.11 17.91 1.50
CA ALA A 229 8.87 19.11 0.70
C ALA A 229 7.38 19.51 0.60
N GLU A 230 6.43 18.62 0.89
CA GLU A 230 4.99 18.95 0.96
C GLU A 230 4.63 19.66 2.28
N GLY A 231 5.47 19.54 3.32
CA GLY A 231 5.21 20.09 4.65
C GLY A 231 4.11 19.35 5.42
N LEU A 232 3.86 19.77 6.66
CA LEU A 232 2.76 19.22 7.46
C LEU A 232 1.41 19.76 6.97
N PRO A 233 0.37 18.91 6.82
CA PRO A 233 -0.95 19.35 6.39
C PRO A 233 -1.58 20.28 7.44
N ASP A 234 -2.16 21.38 6.98
CA ASP A 234 -2.94 22.30 7.83
C ASP A 234 -4.38 21.77 8.00
N VAL A 235 -4.52 20.79 8.90
CA VAL A 235 -5.81 20.18 9.25
C VAL A 235 -5.95 20.02 10.77
N PRO A 236 -7.19 19.98 11.30
CA PRO A 236 -7.43 19.75 12.73
C PRO A 236 -6.91 18.39 13.22
N LEU A 237 -6.71 18.28 14.55
CA LEU A 237 -6.20 17.07 15.21
C LEU A 237 -7.02 15.83 14.85
N GLY A 238 -8.35 15.91 14.92
CA GLY A 238 -9.25 14.78 14.61
C GLY A 238 -9.03 14.24 13.20
N THR A 239 -9.00 15.12 12.20
CA THR A 239 -8.74 14.76 10.80
C THR A 239 -7.35 14.18 10.59
N ALA A 240 -6.31 14.76 11.21
CA ALA A 240 -4.96 14.22 11.14
C ALA A 240 -4.86 12.83 11.78
N ALA A 241 -5.51 12.64 12.92
CA ALA A 241 -5.53 11.38 13.66
C ALA A 241 -6.29 10.29 12.91
N GLU A 242 -7.42 10.61 12.27
CA GLU A 242 -8.20 9.68 11.46
C GLU A 242 -7.36 9.14 10.29
N VAL A 243 -6.81 10.03 9.45
CA VAL A 243 -5.97 9.64 8.30
C VAL A 243 -4.75 8.85 8.75
N CYS A 244 -4.11 9.25 9.85
CA CYS A 244 -2.97 8.52 10.40
C CYS A 244 -3.37 7.10 10.85
N THR A 245 -4.46 6.99 11.62
CA THR A 245 -4.93 5.72 12.18
C THR A 245 -5.30 4.75 11.06
N ASP A 246 -6.07 5.22 10.08
CA ASP A 246 -6.43 4.44 8.90
C ASP A 246 -5.19 3.90 8.17
N ALA A 247 -4.18 4.75 7.96
CA ALA A 247 -2.97 4.37 7.26
C ALA A 247 -2.13 3.36 8.04
N VAL A 248 -1.99 3.54 9.36
CA VAL A 248 -1.26 2.60 10.22
C VAL A 248 -1.97 1.25 10.26
N PHE A 249 -3.30 1.24 10.33
CA PHE A 249 -4.08 0.00 10.31
C PHE A 249 -4.02 -0.69 8.94
N ASP A 250 -3.98 0.06 7.83
CA ASP A 250 -3.79 -0.50 6.48
C ASP A 250 -2.39 -1.12 6.30
N SER A 251 -1.39 -0.56 6.99
CA SER A 251 0.01 -0.81 6.68
C SER A 251 0.78 -1.69 7.67
N ALA A 252 0.45 -1.65 8.96
CA ALA A 252 1.22 -2.36 9.99
C ALA A 252 0.82 -3.84 10.15
N PRO A 253 1.73 -4.74 10.57
CA PRO A 253 1.40 -6.13 10.88
C PRO A 253 0.39 -6.23 12.05
N GLU A 254 -0.56 -7.16 11.95
CA GLU A 254 -1.60 -7.36 12.98
C GLU A 254 -1.00 -7.70 14.35
N ASP A 255 0.00 -8.58 14.39
CA ASP A 255 0.61 -9.01 15.65
C ASP A 255 1.26 -7.83 16.39
N THR A 256 1.86 -6.92 15.64
CA THR A 256 2.46 -5.69 16.17
C THR A 256 1.38 -4.73 16.66
N LEU A 257 0.31 -4.54 15.89
CA LEU A 257 -0.84 -3.72 16.30
C LEU A 257 -1.50 -4.26 17.56
N GLY A 258 -1.83 -5.56 17.60
CA GLY A 258 -2.45 -6.20 18.77
C GLY A 258 -1.57 -6.16 20.02
N THR A 259 -0.24 -6.22 19.85
CA THR A 259 0.70 -6.07 20.97
C THR A 259 0.74 -4.63 21.49
N ASN A 260 0.88 -3.64 20.60
CA ASN A 260 1.09 -2.25 20.98
C ASN A 260 -0.19 -1.53 21.41
N LEU A 261 -1.34 -1.94 20.86
CA LEU A 261 -2.65 -1.40 21.21
C LEU A 261 -3.32 -2.17 22.36
N ARG A 262 -2.65 -3.18 22.94
CA ARG A 262 -3.19 -3.97 24.04
C ARG A 262 -3.71 -3.07 25.18
N GLY A 263 -4.97 -3.27 25.57
CA GLY A 263 -5.63 -2.50 26.62
C GLY A 263 -6.28 -1.19 26.16
N LEU A 264 -6.03 -0.74 24.92
CA LEU A 264 -6.84 0.30 24.26
C LEU A 264 -7.94 -0.31 23.38
N LEU A 265 -7.78 -1.58 23.00
CA LEU A 265 -8.75 -2.31 22.20
C LEU A 265 -9.67 -3.14 23.09
N PRO A 266 -11.00 -3.08 22.91
CA PRO A 266 -11.93 -4.00 23.54
C PRO A 266 -11.51 -5.46 23.31
N GLU A 267 -11.68 -6.36 24.30
CA GLU A 267 -11.21 -7.75 24.21
C GLU A 267 -11.69 -8.49 22.95
N ARG A 268 -12.89 -8.16 22.46
CA ARG A 268 -13.45 -8.70 21.21
C ARG A 268 -12.62 -8.41 19.95
N TRP A 269 -11.80 -7.34 19.96
CA TRP A 269 -10.88 -7.00 18.86
C TRP A 269 -9.76 -8.02 18.68
N ASN A 270 -9.38 -8.74 19.76
CA ASN A 270 -8.35 -9.77 19.69
C ASN A 270 -8.82 -11.03 18.92
N ALA A 271 -10.14 -11.25 18.83
CA ALA A 271 -10.73 -12.41 18.17
C ALA A 271 -11.20 -12.11 16.74
N GLU A 272 -11.71 -10.90 16.47
CA GLU A 272 -12.21 -10.50 15.14
C GLU A 272 -11.14 -9.79 14.28
N GLY A 273 -10.02 -9.35 14.87
CA GLY A 273 -9.02 -8.51 14.21
C GLY A 273 -9.35 -7.03 14.38
N VAL A 274 -8.36 -6.26 14.83
CA VAL A 274 -8.45 -4.82 15.14
C VAL A 274 -8.99 -4.01 13.94
N LYS A 275 -8.65 -4.51 12.76
CA LYS A 275 -8.85 -3.89 11.46
C LYS A 275 -10.23 -4.14 10.85
N ASP A 276 -10.84 -5.26 11.19
CA ASP A 276 -12.16 -5.67 10.68
C ASP A 276 -13.28 -5.00 11.48
N PHE A 277 -12.99 -4.65 12.74
CA PHE A 277 -13.88 -3.90 13.60
C PHE A 277 -13.92 -2.40 13.25
N TRP A 278 -12.79 -1.78 12.87
CA TRP A 278 -12.72 -0.34 12.51
C TRP A 278 -13.57 0.04 11.29
N LYS A 279 -13.77 -0.88 10.35
CA LYS A 279 -14.52 -0.65 9.09
C LYS A 279 -15.91 -1.28 9.06
N ALA A 280 -16.33 -1.92 10.15
CA ALA A 280 -17.66 -2.51 10.25
C ALA A 280 -18.67 -1.44 10.68
N GLU A 281 -19.19 -0.67 9.72
CA GLU A 281 -20.37 0.21 9.95
C GLU A 281 -21.60 -0.57 10.46
N ASP A 282 -21.65 -1.89 10.23
CA ASP A 282 -22.88 -2.69 10.34
C ASP A 282 -23.16 -3.37 11.69
N LYS A 283 -22.40 -3.08 12.77
CA LYS A 283 -22.69 -3.68 14.08
C LYS A 283 -22.87 -2.62 15.16
N GLY A 284 -24.05 -1.98 15.21
CA GLY A 284 -24.47 -1.01 16.22
C GLY A 284 -23.88 -1.28 17.62
N ASN A 285 -22.77 -0.62 17.91
CA ASN A 285 -22.04 -0.76 19.16
C ASN A 285 -21.45 0.59 19.53
N ASP A 286 -21.81 1.11 20.71
CA ASP A 286 -21.47 2.45 21.19
C ASP A 286 -19.95 2.69 21.37
N VAL A 287 -19.14 1.63 21.25
CA VAL A 287 -17.67 1.69 21.26
C VAL A 287 -17.08 1.84 19.85
N LEU A 288 -17.83 1.50 18.78
CA LEU A 288 -17.49 1.90 17.40
C LEU A 288 -17.59 3.41 17.23
N ASP A 289 -18.52 4.00 17.97
CA ASP A 289 -18.81 5.41 17.99
C ASP A 289 -17.55 6.20 18.37
N VAL A 290 -16.85 5.86 19.45
CA VAL A 290 -15.65 6.60 19.94
C VAL A 290 -14.52 6.76 18.91
N LEU A 291 -14.41 5.85 17.95
CA LEU A 291 -13.32 5.79 16.98
C LEU A 291 -13.76 6.21 15.57
N ALA A 292 -15.02 5.98 15.21
CA ALA A 292 -15.70 6.67 14.13
C ALA A 292 -15.95 8.17 14.43
N GLN A 293 -15.89 8.58 15.71
CA GLN A 293 -16.09 9.96 16.22
C GLN A 293 -14.82 10.82 16.25
N LEU A 294 -13.68 10.31 15.76
CA LEU A 294 -12.54 11.18 15.42
C LEU A 294 -12.84 12.15 14.27
N ARG A 295 -14.00 12.00 13.64
CA ARG A 295 -14.46 12.71 12.44
C ARG A 295 -14.68 14.21 12.60
N THR A 296 -14.83 14.74 13.80
CA THR A 296 -15.08 16.18 14.03
C THR A 296 -14.76 16.54 15.49
N ASP A 297 -14.31 17.77 15.76
CA ASP A 297 -14.22 18.36 17.13
C ASP A 297 -15.61 18.52 17.80
N GLU A 298 -16.64 17.78 17.34
CA GLU A 298 -18.02 17.82 17.83
C GLU A 298 -18.22 17.05 19.14
N TYR A 299 -17.31 16.13 19.50
CA TYR A 299 -17.43 15.29 20.69
C TYR A 299 -16.39 15.65 21.76
N ALA A 300 -16.85 15.83 23.00
CA ALA A 300 -16.01 16.32 24.10
C ALA A 300 -14.79 15.42 24.44
N ASP A 301 -14.90 14.11 24.21
CA ASP A 301 -13.88 13.13 24.63
C ASP A 301 -12.92 12.69 23.51
N ALA A 302 -13.18 13.06 22.25
CA ALA A 302 -12.35 12.66 21.11
C ALA A 302 -10.85 13.04 21.27
N PRO A 303 -10.49 14.24 21.80
CA PRO A 303 -9.10 14.58 22.05
C PRO A 303 -8.40 13.65 23.07
N VAL A 304 -9.13 13.10 24.05
CA VAL A 304 -8.58 12.22 25.09
C VAL A 304 -8.22 10.85 24.50
N GLU A 305 -9.05 10.32 23.60
CA GLU A 305 -8.80 9.03 22.96
C GLU A 305 -7.67 9.13 21.92
N VAL A 306 -7.61 10.22 21.16
CA VAL A 306 -6.46 10.52 20.27
C VAL A 306 -5.16 10.57 21.06
N ALA A 307 -5.16 11.26 22.22
CA ALA A 307 -4.01 11.36 23.11
C ALA A 307 -3.52 10.00 23.64
N ARG A 308 -4.40 9.01 23.79
CA ARG A 308 -4.04 7.64 24.21
C ARG A 308 -3.54 6.79 23.05
N LEU A 309 -4.15 6.95 21.88
CA LEU A 309 -3.92 6.10 20.70
C LEU A 309 -2.59 6.43 19.99
N LEU A 310 -2.35 7.70 19.67
CA LEU A 310 -1.24 8.15 18.82
C LEU A 310 0.14 7.71 19.32
N PRO A 311 0.48 7.77 20.62
CA PRO A 311 1.75 7.26 21.13
C PRO A 311 1.95 5.75 20.89
N ARG A 312 0.87 4.95 20.91
CA ARG A 312 0.92 3.50 20.64
C ARG A 312 1.07 3.21 19.14
N LEU A 313 0.48 4.04 18.28
CA LEU A 313 0.69 3.97 16.84
C LEU A 313 2.15 4.34 16.49
N ALA A 314 2.71 5.36 17.14
CA ALA A 314 4.12 5.74 16.97
C ALA A 314 5.11 4.65 17.41
N ALA A 315 4.74 3.82 18.39
CA ALA A 315 5.50 2.63 18.76
C ALA A 315 5.35 1.48 17.74
N THR A 316 4.28 1.47 16.95
CA THR A 316 4.00 0.45 15.92
C THR A 316 4.72 0.76 14.61
N VAL A 317 4.75 2.03 14.22
CA VAL A 317 5.49 2.49 13.04
C VAL A 317 6.46 3.59 13.49
N PRO A 318 7.71 3.22 13.86
CA PRO A 318 8.70 4.20 14.29
C PRO A 318 9.03 5.24 13.21
N ALA A 319 9.47 6.43 13.62
CA ALA A 319 9.69 7.58 12.73
C ALA A 319 10.63 7.29 11.55
N ASP A 320 11.68 6.49 11.76
CA ASP A 320 12.67 6.13 10.73
C ASP A 320 12.08 5.28 9.59
N ARG A 321 10.90 4.69 9.78
CA ARG A 321 10.20 3.90 8.75
C ARG A 321 8.87 4.51 8.32
N LEU A 322 8.50 5.66 8.88
CA LEU A 322 7.15 6.21 8.76
C LEU A 322 6.77 6.45 7.30
N PHE A 323 7.62 7.14 6.55
CA PHE A 323 7.37 7.45 5.14
C PHE A 323 7.38 6.21 4.25
N ALA A 324 8.35 5.31 4.44
CA ALA A 324 8.44 4.06 3.68
C ALA A 324 7.24 3.12 3.93
N THR A 325 6.64 3.20 5.12
CA THR A 325 5.52 2.35 5.52
C THR A 325 4.18 2.95 5.08
N LEU A 326 3.97 4.26 5.27
CA LEU A 326 2.66 4.89 5.11
C LEU A 326 2.53 5.72 3.84
N GLY A 327 3.62 6.22 3.27
CA GLY A 327 3.62 7.23 2.21
C GLY A 327 3.08 8.57 2.71
N LYS A 328 2.29 9.28 1.89
CA LYS A 328 1.71 10.60 2.23
C LYS A 328 1.00 10.69 3.59
N PRO A 329 0.17 9.71 4.00
CA PRO A 329 -0.45 9.71 5.33
C PRO A 329 0.51 9.87 6.51
N ALA A 330 1.82 9.59 6.34
CA ALA A 330 2.84 9.89 7.34
C ALA A 330 2.80 11.36 7.80
N LEU A 331 2.56 12.31 6.89
CA LEU A 331 2.49 13.73 7.22
C LEU A 331 1.33 14.04 8.17
N HIS A 332 0.20 13.33 8.05
CA HIS A 332 -0.92 13.44 8.99
C HIS A 332 -0.57 12.86 10.36
N CYS A 333 0.19 11.76 10.43
CA CYS A 333 0.70 11.23 11.69
C CYS A 333 1.61 12.22 12.42
N LEU A 334 2.50 12.89 11.67
CA LEU A 334 3.38 13.92 12.22
C LEU A 334 2.61 15.17 12.67
N GLN A 335 1.61 15.60 11.90
CA GLN A 335 0.72 16.71 12.28
C GLN A 335 -0.05 16.41 13.57
N ALA A 336 -0.64 15.22 13.68
CA ALA A 336 -1.35 14.80 14.88
C ALA A 336 -0.41 14.73 16.09
N ALA A 337 0.80 14.19 15.90
CA ALA A 337 1.82 14.14 16.94
C ALA A 337 2.22 15.54 17.43
N ARG A 338 2.45 16.48 16.52
CA ARG A 338 2.78 17.88 16.85
C ARG A 338 1.67 18.56 17.65
N GLN A 339 0.42 18.47 17.19
CA GLN A 339 -0.72 19.09 17.87
C GLN A 339 -1.00 18.47 19.25
N LEU A 340 -0.72 17.17 19.44
CA LEU A 340 -0.79 16.54 20.76
C LEU A 340 0.32 17.01 21.69
N ASP A 341 1.54 17.18 21.17
CA ASP A 341 2.68 17.67 21.94
C ASP A 341 2.46 19.10 22.45
N GLU A 342 1.90 19.98 21.61
CA GLU A 342 1.46 21.34 21.99
C GLU A 342 0.42 21.33 23.12
N ARG A 343 -0.34 20.23 23.28
CA ARG A 343 -1.32 20.01 24.35
C ARG A 343 -0.73 19.24 25.55
N GLY A 344 0.57 19.01 25.59
CA GLY A 344 1.28 18.33 26.67
C GLY A 344 1.27 16.79 26.59
N VAL A 345 0.92 16.21 25.44
CA VAL A 345 0.87 14.76 25.23
C VAL A 345 1.95 14.33 24.24
N PRO A 346 3.09 13.80 24.71
CA PRO A 346 4.19 13.42 23.84
C PRO A 346 3.84 12.16 23.03
N SER A 347 3.92 12.25 21.70
CA SER A 347 3.65 11.14 20.77
C SER A 347 4.92 10.41 20.31
N GLY A 348 5.93 10.32 21.20
CA GLY A 348 7.15 9.56 20.97
C GLY A 348 8.00 10.07 19.80
N SER A 349 8.54 9.15 18.99
CA SER A 349 9.49 9.46 17.92
C SER A 349 8.93 10.38 16.81
N TRP A 350 7.61 10.44 16.65
CA TRP A 350 6.96 11.26 15.64
C TRP A 350 7.04 12.76 15.93
N VAL A 351 7.05 13.18 17.19
CA VAL A 351 7.15 14.61 17.56
C VAL A 351 8.46 15.19 17.03
N ARG A 352 9.59 14.55 17.38
CA ARG A 352 10.91 14.95 16.89
C ARG A 352 10.95 15.00 15.37
N LYS A 353 10.34 14.00 14.72
CA LYS A 353 10.31 13.96 13.25
C LYS A 353 9.48 15.09 12.64
N ALA A 354 8.41 15.51 13.31
CA ALA A 354 7.59 16.64 12.90
C ALA A 354 8.34 17.98 13.04
N GLU A 355 9.24 18.11 14.02
CA GLU A 355 10.08 19.30 14.22
C GLU A 355 11.22 19.44 13.20
N GLU A 356 11.60 18.34 12.54
CA GLU A 356 12.64 18.29 11.50
C GLU A 356 12.12 18.76 10.11
N LEU A 357 10.80 18.92 9.94
CA LEU A 357 10.13 19.29 8.69
C LEU A 357 9.84 20.79 8.62
#